data_AF-A0A443JXY1-F1
#
_entry.id   AF-A0A443JXY1-F1
#
_cell.length_a   1.000
_cell.length_b   1.000
_cell.length_c   1.000
_cell.angle_alpha   90.00
_cell.angle_beta   90.00
_cell.angle_gamma   90.00
#
_symmetry.space_group_name_H-M   'P 1'
#
loop_
_entity.id
_entity.type
_entity.pdbx_description
1 polymer ?
#
loop_
_entity_poly.entity_id
_entity_poly.type
_entity_poly.pdbx_seq_one_letter_code
_entity_poly.pdbx_strand_id
1 'polypeptide(L)'
;MTSKQRTPDEIKHLAQNNGPVTAAAALDLAAYKDEALIDALAAGASRRNILISAEEEEILGGLSGSRFFNVQIILNEVIPKLHAPPTEVMRLVRRLVEMGGDDMAATQPNAAFRKWCAADPTRADAVIAAARNGDEDAQHHIVFALEAKGDPDDAFRSVRAVGSERTGGILALSRLPLDVEQAQRAVALILDFAEGASPAEAAGLLHAALEIAAKQGDLDRTGLADALGHLANSYDPAAVHLLATALYRHQPNMIPAEYKACLLGICSVDPENAGTVKQIDSALGKLWTSCPEDAARAAAEIIARTEGRIASENLEGFFHAVESGDPRATARLATSWLLKADYHVCETLSALFSEINRTEPCIQITPADLPEMAEDQLYLCRKAIGFLFLSPMTAASWIVAVLDGGHPDAAEQAADLLFDPLLVNYGGALYAWLECLADKDALGQDAIRDALDRARTLQTDIAAASDVVELEPSTHHRAQLHFMEAEEAEGIQEQARARSIFADIVSTQYLLYGDRSSVRITDRDGRRRSQTTHLSMMSVSSELPKGLVFDPIGLEHMLEVLRHERRAEA
;
A
#
# COMPACT_ATOMS: atom_id res chain seq x y z
N MET A 1 -33.53 28.28 5.65
CA MET A 1 -34.99 28.08 5.79
C MET A 1 -35.19 26.86 6.66
N THR A 2 -35.76 27.02 7.84
CA THR A 2 -36.03 25.94 8.80
C THR A 2 -37.03 24.96 8.20
N SER A 3 -36.55 23.77 7.82
CA SER A 3 -37.38 22.66 7.37
C SER A 3 -38.40 22.34 8.47
N LYS A 4 -39.69 22.47 8.15
CA LYS A 4 -40.77 22.08 9.06
C LYS A 4 -40.70 20.56 9.22
N GLN A 5 -40.30 20.10 10.41
CA GLN A 5 -40.15 18.68 10.69
C GLN A 5 -41.51 17.99 10.54
N ARG A 6 -41.63 17.11 9.54
CA ARG A 6 -42.89 16.43 9.20
C ARG A 6 -43.23 15.42 10.28
N THR A 7 -44.52 15.25 10.56
CA THR A 7 -44.97 14.25 11.56
C THR A 7 -45.00 12.84 10.96
N PRO A 8 -44.97 11.78 11.79
CA PRO A 8 -45.13 10.41 11.31
C PRO A 8 -46.39 10.21 10.45
N ASP A 9 -47.54 10.78 10.83
CA ASP A 9 -48.77 10.67 10.06
C ASP A 9 -48.69 11.33 8.67
N GLU A 10 -48.03 12.49 8.58
CA GLU A 10 -47.78 13.17 7.31
C GLU A 10 -46.87 12.33 6.39
N ILE A 11 -45.83 11.71 6.96
CA ILE A 11 -44.92 10.84 6.22
C ILE A 11 -45.60 9.56 5.77
N LYS A 12 -46.42 8.94 6.62
CA LYS A 12 -47.21 7.76 6.24
C LYS A 12 -48.15 8.06 5.09
N HIS A 13 -48.86 9.19 5.15
CA HIS A 13 -49.76 9.62 4.09
C HIS A 13 -49.00 9.90 2.78
N LEU A 14 -47.84 10.55 2.88
CA LEU A 14 -46.98 10.82 1.73
C LEU A 14 -46.46 9.52 1.10
N ALA A 15 -45.94 8.59 1.91
CA ALA A 15 -45.44 7.31 1.44
C ALA A 15 -46.56 6.46 0.82
N GLN A 16 -47.78 6.51 1.34
CA GLN A 16 -48.92 5.78 0.77
C GLN A 16 -49.32 6.32 -0.61
N ASN A 17 -49.39 7.65 -0.78
CA ASN A 17 -49.93 8.25 -2.01
C ASN A 17 -48.85 8.54 -3.07
N ASN A 18 -47.67 9.00 -2.65
CA ASN A 18 -46.58 9.44 -3.52
C ASN A 18 -45.38 8.49 -3.51
N GLY A 19 -45.43 7.47 -2.65
CA GLY A 19 -44.45 6.39 -2.58
C GLY A 19 -43.22 6.66 -1.71
N PRO A 20 -42.43 5.61 -1.43
CA PRO A 20 -41.33 5.63 -0.49
C PRO A 20 -40.18 6.58 -0.90
N VAL A 21 -39.90 6.73 -2.19
CA VAL A 21 -38.79 7.61 -2.65
C VAL A 21 -39.14 9.06 -2.37
N THR A 22 -40.36 9.47 -2.75
CA THR A 22 -40.85 10.83 -2.50
C THR A 22 -40.92 11.13 -1.00
N ALA A 23 -41.34 10.16 -0.19
CA ALA A 23 -41.39 10.31 1.25
C ALA A 23 -40.01 10.44 1.89
N ALA A 24 -39.04 9.63 1.48
CA ALA A 24 -37.67 9.70 1.95
C ALA A 24 -36.97 11.01 1.51
N ALA A 25 -37.19 11.46 0.27
CA ALA A 25 -36.65 12.72 -0.25
C ALA A 25 -37.22 13.98 0.43
N ALA A 26 -38.34 13.84 1.16
CA ALA A 26 -38.95 14.90 1.94
C ALA A 26 -38.42 14.99 3.38
N LEU A 27 -37.56 14.07 3.79
CA LEU A 27 -36.94 14.01 5.12
C LEU A 27 -35.50 14.52 5.08
N ASP A 28 -35.02 15.01 6.23
CA ASP A 28 -33.60 15.27 6.44
C ASP A 28 -32.88 13.97 6.79
N LEU A 29 -31.58 13.88 6.50
CA LEU A 29 -30.76 12.70 6.76
C LEU A 29 -30.93 12.22 8.20
N ALA A 30 -31.00 13.12 9.18
CA ALA A 30 -31.16 12.78 10.60
C ALA A 30 -32.38 11.89 10.91
N ALA A 31 -33.39 11.85 10.04
CA ALA A 31 -34.59 11.04 10.20
C ALA A 31 -34.34 9.53 10.19
N TYR A 32 -33.20 9.04 9.65
CA TYR A 32 -32.86 7.61 9.70
C TYR A 32 -32.76 7.04 11.12
N LYS A 33 -32.51 7.90 12.12
CA LYS A 33 -32.45 7.54 13.55
C LYS A 33 -33.80 7.63 14.26
N ASP A 34 -34.81 8.18 13.61
CA ASP A 34 -36.14 8.34 14.17
C ASP A 34 -37.02 7.16 13.78
N GLU A 35 -37.11 6.19 14.67
CA GLU A 35 -37.83 4.94 14.44
C GLU A 35 -39.31 5.17 14.08
N ALA A 36 -39.95 6.18 14.68
CA ALA A 36 -41.36 6.46 14.43
C ALA A 36 -41.60 6.98 13.00
N LEU A 37 -40.67 7.80 12.47
CA LEU A 37 -40.74 8.26 11.08
C LEU A 37 -40.48 7.12 10.09
N ILE A 38 -39.51 6.26 10.38
CA ILE A 38 -39.19 5.09 9.54
C ILE A 38 -40.36 4.10 9.52
N ASP A 39 -40.96 3.80 10.67
CA ASP A 39 -42.14 2.92 10.77
C ASP A 39 -43.33 3.49 10.02
N ALA A 40 -43.55 4.79 10.12
CA ALA A 40 -44.64 5.46 9.42
C ALA A 40 -44.46 5.43 7.90
N LEU A 41 -43.24 5.68 7.41
CA LEU A 41 -42.89 5.59 6.00
C LEU A 41 -43.10 4.15 5.48
N ALA A 42 -42.55 3.15 6.18
CA ALA A 42 -42.70 1.75 5.82
C ALA A 42 -44.17 1.32 5.81
N ALA A 43 -44.96 1.70 6.83
CA ALA A 43 -46.38 1.39 6.90
C ALA A 43 -47.20 2.05 5.79
N GLY A 44 -46.83 3.26 5.37
CA GLY A 44 -47.45 3.95 4.23
C GLY A 44 -47.11 3.26 2.91
N ALA A 45 -45.82 3.01 2.67
CA ALA A 45 -45.34 2.35 1.46
C ALA A 45 -45.90 0.93 1.30
N SER A 46 -46.02 0.17 2.40
CA SER A 46 -46.58 -1.20 2.41
C SER A 46 -48.06 -1.29 2.02
N ARG A 47 -48.79 -0.17 1.97
CA ARG A 47 -50.18 -0.14 1.52
C ARG A 47 -50.33 -0.02 0.01
N ARG A 48 -49.21 0.12 -0.72
CA ARG A 48 -49.20 0.26 -2.17
C ARG A 48 -49.08 -1.11 -2.83
N ASN A 49 -49.76 -1.25 -3.97
CA ASN A 49 -49.59 -2.42 -4.84
C ASN A 49 -48.31 -2.32 -5.68
N ILE A 50 -47.86 -1.09 -5.98
CA ILE A 50 -46.64 -0.79 -6.72
C ILE A 50 -45.77 0.07 -5.80
N LEU A 51 -44.59 -0.46 -5.43
CA LEU A 51 -43.72 0.18 -4.45
C LEU A 51 -43.00 1.38 -5.05
N ILE A 52 -42.58 1.33 -6.31
CA ILE A 52 -42.00 2.46 -7.05
C ILE A 52 -42.78 2.68 -8.35
N SER A 53 -43.42 3.83 -8.50
CA SER A 53 -44.05 4.23 -9.77
C SER A 53 -43.02 4.79 -10.77
N ALA A 54 -43.40 4.92 -12.05
CA ALA A 54 -42.55 5.58 -13.05
C ALA A 54 -42.19 7.03 -12.67
N GLU A 55 -43.08 7.75 -12.00
CA GLU A 55 -42.82 9.10 -11.47
C GLU A 55 -41.78 9.06 -10.34
N GLU A 56 -41.79 8.03 -9.49
CA GLU A 56 -40.75 7.86 -8.47
C GLU A 56 -39.41 7.45 -9.07
N GLU A 57 -39.40 6.69 -10.17
CA GLU A 57 -38.17 6.39 -10.91
C GLU A 57 -37.52 7.65 -11.48
N GLU A 58 -38.33 8.61 -11.98
CA GLU A 58 -37.86 9.91 -12.44
C GLU A 58 -37.33 10.77 -11.29
N ILE A 59 -38.06 10.82 -10.16
CA ILE A 59 -37.60 11.53 -8.96
C ILE A 59 -36.27 10.95 -8.48
N LEU A 60 -36.17 9.62 -8.40
CA LEU A 60 -34.96 8.92 -7.99
C LEU A 60 -33.82 9.27 -8.97
N GLY A 61 -34.03 9.16 -10.28
CA GLY A 61 -33.05 9.50 -11.31
C GLY A 61 -32.61 10.98 -11.32
N GLY A 62 -33.43 11.89 -10.78
CA GLY A 62 -33.09 13.29 -10.58
C GLY A 62 -32.23 13.59 -9.34
N LEU A 63 -31.99 12.60 -8.47
CA LEU A 63 -31.10 12.74 -7.31
C LEU A 63 -29.65 12.49 -7.70
N SER A 64 -28.74 13.38 -7.32
CA SER A 64 -27.30 13.25 -7.57
C SER A 64 -26.47 13.53 -6.31
N GLY A 65 -25.31 12.88 -6.22
CA GLY A 65 -24.34 13.11 -5.15
C GLY A 65 -24.91 12.85 -3.75
N SER A 66 -24.60 13.72 -2.79
CA SER A 66 -24.99 13.56 -1.38
C SER A 66 -26.51 13.41 -1.16
N ARG A 67 -27.33 14.02 -2.02
CA ARG A 67 -28.79 13.95 -1.89
C ARG A 67 -29.32 12.54 -2.18
N PHE A 68 -28.74 11.84 -3.15
CA PHE A 68 -29.09 10.46 -3.44
C PHE A 68 -28.74 9.55 -2.24
N PHE A 69 -27.51 9.64 -1.74
CA PHE A 69 -27.08 8.80 -0.61
C PHE A 69 -27.87 9.08 0.67
N ASN A 70 -28.28 10.33 0.92
CA ASN A 70 -29.14 10.63 2.06
C ASN A 70 -30.49 9.91 1.98
N VAL A 71 -31.10 9.88 0.80
CA VAL A 71 -32.36 9.16 0.55
C VAL A 71 -32.15 7.66 0.64
N GLN A 72 -31.05 7.14 0.07
CA GLN A 72 -30.70 5.72 0.13
C GLN A 72 -30.54 5.25 1.58
N ILE A 73 -29.86 6.01 2.45
CA ILE A 73 -29.68 5.68 3.87
C ILE A 73 -31.03 5.54 4.58
N ILE A 74 -31.98 6.46 4.34
CA ILE A 74 -33.32 6.38 4.91
C ILE A 74 -34.06 5.13 4.39
N LEU A 75 -33.99 4.88 3.08
CA LEU A 75 -34.64 3.71 2.47
C LEU A 75 -34.05 2.39 2.97
N ASN A 76 -32.75 2.34 3.29
CA ASN A 76 -32.10 1.15 3.88
C ASN A 76 -32.69 0.77 5.24
N GLU A 77 -33.20 1.72 6.01
CA GLU A 77 -33.91 1.47 7.28
C GLU A 77 -35.40 1.13 7.07
N VAL A 78 -35.99 1.61 5.98
CA VAL A 78 -37.39 1.32 5.61
C VAL A 78 -37.54 -0.09 5.04
N ILE A 79 -36.65 -0.51 4.13
CA ILE A 79 -36.75 -1.78 3.39
C ILE A 79 -37.04 -2.98 4.31
N PRO A 80 -36.33 -3.19 5.44
CA PRO A 80 -36.59 -4.32 6.34
C PRO A 80 -38.02 -4.38 6.90
N LYS A 81 -38.70 -3.23 6.99
CA LYS A 81 -40.02 -3.07 7.60
C LYS A 81 -41.18 -3.12 6.59
N LEU A 82 -40.88 -3.27 5.29
CA LEU A 82 -41.89 -3.31 4.23
C LEU A 82 -42.71 -4.61 4.24
N HIS A 83 -44.01 -4.47 4.00
CA HIS A 83 -44.94 -5.56 3.69
C HIS A 83 -45.39 -5.41 2.24
N ALA A 84 -44.53 -5.83 1.31
CA ALA A 84 -44.75 -5.73 -0.13
C ALA A 84 -44.36 -7.06 -0.83
N PRO A 85 -44.84 -7.32 -2.05
CA PRO A 85 -44.43 -8.49 -2.83
C PRO A 85 -42.91 -8.51 -3.08
N PRO A 86 -42.25 -9.69 -3.10
CA PRO A 86 -40.80 -9.79 -3.33
C PRO A 86 -40.31 -9.08 -4.59
N THR A 87 -41.08 -9.15 -5.68
CA THR A 87 -40.76 -8.50 -6.97
C THR A 87 -40.59 -6.99 -6.82
N GLU A 88 -41.45 -6.35 -6.02
CA GLU A 88 -41.43 -4.91 -5.81
C GLU A 88 -40.24 -4.47 -4.95
N VAL A 89 -39.89 -5.26 -3.93
CA VAL A 89 -38.74 -4.97 -3.07
C VAL A 89 -37.42 -5.20 -3.82
N MET A 90 -37.30 -6.29 -4.59
CA MET A 90 -36.12 -6.55 -5.43
C MET A 90 -35.92 -5.44 -6.47
N ARG A 91 -36.99 -4.95 -7.09
CA ARG A 91 -36.92 -3.83 -8.03
C ARG A 91 -36.40 -2.55 -7.39
N LEU A 92 -36.87 -2.22 -6.18
CA LEU A 92 -36.36 -1.08 -5.40
C LEU A 92 -34.88 -1.22 -5.08
N VAL A 93 -34.48 -2.38 -4.56
CA VAL A 93 -33.10 -2.65 -4.15
C VAL A 93 -32.16 -2.56 -5.34
N ARG A 94 -32.47 -3.25 -6.45
CA ARG A 94 -31.70 -3.16 -7.70
C ARG A 94 -31.52 -1.71 -8.14
N ARG A 95 -32.61 -0.93 -8.16
CA ARG A 95 -32.53 0.45 -8.64
C ARG A 95 -31.64 1.34 -7.77
N LEU A 96 -31.69 1.16 -6.45
CA LEU A 96 -30.81 1.87 -5.52
C LEU A 96 -29.35 1.46 -5.66
N VAL A 97 -29.07 0.19 -5.97
CA VAL A 97 -27.69 -0.29 -6.22
C VAL A 97 -27.15 0.26 -7.54
N GLU A 98 -27.91 0.13 -8.63
CA GLU A 98 -27.52 0.62 -9.96
C GLU A 98 -27.21 2.12 -9.96
N MET A 99 -28.01 2.92 -9.26
CA MET A 99 -27.77 4.37 -9.19
C MET A 99 -26.64 4.76 -8.25
N GLY A 100 -26.30 3.92 -7.27
CA GLY A 100 -25.14 4.17 -6.41
C GLY A 100 -23.81 4.01 -7.15
N GLY A 101 -23.80 3.26 -8.26
CA GLY A 101 -22.60 3.04 -9.07
C GLY A 101 -21.48 2.39 -8.27
N ASP A 102 -20.25 2.90 -8.47
CA ASP A 102 -19.03 2.37 -7.84
C ASP A 102 -18.77 2.93 -6.42
N ASP A 103 -19.72 3.67 -5.84
CA ASP A 103 -19.58 4.15 -4.47
C ASP A 103 -19.64 2.99 -3.47
N MET A 104 -18.77 2.99 -2.45
CA MET A 104 -18.73 1.92 -1.44
C MET A 104 -20.06 1.73 -0.68
N ALA A 105 -20.90 2.77 -0.61
CA ALA A 105 -22.24 2.70 -0.01
C ALA A 105 -23.31 2.13 -0.96
N ALA A 106 -23.04 2.02 -2.26
CA ALA A 106 -24.01 1.61 -3.29
C ALA A 106 -24.65 0.24 -2.99
N THR A 107 -23.94 -0.65 -2.33
CA THR A 107 -24.40 -2.01 -2.01
C THR A 107 -25.17 -2.14 -0.69
N GLN A 108 -25.31 -1.08 0.11
CA GLN A 108 -26.07 -1.11 1.37
C GLN A 108 -27.54 -1.59 1.23
N PRO A 109 -28.28 -1.28 0.15
CA PRO A 109 -29.64 -1.80 -0.06
C PRO A 109 -29.71 -3.33 -0.04
N ASN A 110 -28.65 -4.03 -0.47
CA ASN A 110 -28.60 -5.49 -0.41
C ASN A 110 -28.60 -6.02 1.03
N ALA A 111 -27.91 -5.32 1.94
CA ALA A 111 -27.92 -5.66 3.36
C ALA A 111 -29.31 -5.43 3.98
N ALA A 112 -30.01 -4.38 3.56
CA ALA A 112 -31.39 -4.12 3.96
C ALA A 112 -32.36 -5.17 3.42
N PHE A 113 -32.21 -5.59 2.16
CA PHE A 113 -32.98 -6.67 1.55
C PHE A 113 -32.82 -8.00 2.28
N ARG A 114 -31.59 -8.34 2.70
CA ARG A 114 -31.32 -9.50 3.53
C ARG A 114 -32.09 -9.46 4.85
N LYS A 115 -32.10 -8.31 5.54
CA LYS A 115 -32.91 -8.12 6.77
C LYS A 115 -34.40 -8.28 6.49
N TRP A 116 -34.88 -7.78 5.34
CA TRP A 116 -36.27 -7.94 4.91
C TRP A 116 -36.66 -9.41 4.69
N CYS A 117 -35.77 -10.21 4.10
CA CYS A 117 -35.94 -11.66 3.95
C CYS A 117 -35.93 -12.37 5.30
N ALA A 118 -35.05 -11.97 6.23
CA ALA A 118 -34.92 -12.59 7.55
C ALA A 118 -36.12 -12.30 8.48
N ALA A 119 -36.88 -11.23 8.21
CA ALA A 119 -38.05 -10.85 9.01
C ALA A 119 -39.23 -11.83 8.85
N ASP A 120 -39.32 -12.57 7.75
CA ASP A 120 -40.37 -13.56 7.49
C ASP A 120 -39.84 -14.65 6.54
N PRO A 121 -39.70 -15.90 6.99
CA PRO A 121 -39.17 -17.00 6.20
C PRO A 121 -39.87 -17.22 4.85
N THR A 122 -41.16 -16.90 4.75
CA THR A 122 -41.93 -17.08 3.50
C THR A 122 -41.44 -16.15 2.39
N ARG A 123 -40.82 -15.01 2.74
CA ARG A 123 -40.23 -14.05 1.79
C ARG A 123 -38.98 -14.64 1.15
N ALA A 124 -38.09 -15.20 1.96
CA ALA A 124 -36.89 -15.87 1.47
C ALA A 124 -37.26 -17.06 0.56
N ASP A 125 -38.22 -17.88 0.98
CA ASP A 125 -38.71 -19.02 0.19
C ASP A 125 -39.30 -18.58 -1.16
N ALA A 126 -40.05 -17.48 -1.20
CA ALA A 126 -40.62 -16.95 -2.43
C ALA A 126 -39.53 -16.48 -3.41
N VAL A 127 -38.50 -15.79 -2.92
CA VAL A 127 -37.35 -15.35 -3.75
C VAL A 127 -36.56 -16.55 -4.27
N ILE A 128 -36.27 -17.53 -3.40
CA ILE A 128 -35.55 -18.75 -3.79
C ILE A 128 -36.35 -19.54 -4.84
N ALA A 129 -37.66 -19.68 -4.66
CA ALA A 129 -38.52 -20.37 -5.62
C ALA A 129 -38.59 -19.63 -6.97
N ALA A 130 -38.69 -18.30 -6.96
CA ALA A 130 -38.67 -17.50 -8.18
C ALA A 130 -37.34 -17.65 -8.94
N ALA A 131 -36.21 -17.58 -8.24
CA ALA A 131 -34.89 -17.73 -8.84
C ALA A 131 -34.70 -19.11 -9.49
N ARG A 132 -35.14 -20.18 -8.80
CA ARG A 132 -35.16 -21.57 -9.30
C ARG A 132 -36.05 -21.77 -10.53
N ASN A 133 -37.07 -20.93 -10.69
CA ASN A 133 -37.95 -20.92 -11.85
C ASN A 133 -37.43 -20.05 -13.01
N GLY A 134 -36.24 -19.46 -12.87
CA GLY A 134 -35.60 -18.67 -13.92
C GLY A 134 -35.91 -17.17 -13.90
N ASP A 135 -36.47 -16.64 -12.82
CA ASP A 135 -36.67 -15.19 -12.67
C ASP A 135 -35.32 -14.49 -12.49
N GLU A 136 -34.96 -13.64 -13.45
CA GLU A 136 -33.65 -12.97 -13.49
C GLU A 136 -33.43 -12.06 -12.27
N ASP A 137 -34.44 -11.32 -11.84
CA ASP A 137 -34.35 -10.40 -10.70
C ASP A 137 -34.11 -11.19 -9.41
N ALA A 138 -34.84 -12.29 -9.23
CA ALA A 138 -34.66 -13.19 -8.11
C ALA A 138 -33.28 -13.87 -8.11
N GLN A 139 -32.73 -14.21 -9.28
CA GLN A 139 -31.38 -14.78 -9.40
C GLN A 139 -30.30 -13.80 -8.93
N HIS A 140 -30.44 -12.49 -9.19
CA HIS A 140 -29.51 -11.48 -8.67
C HIS A 140 -29.56 -11.35 -7.14
N HIS A 141 -30.71 -11.68 -6.53
CA HIS A 141 -30.95 -11.52 -5.10
C HIS A 141 -30.90 -12.84 -4.30
N ILE A 142 -30.78 -13.98 -4.97
CA ILE A 142 -30.89 -15.31 -4.34
C ILE A 142 -29.87 -15.51 -3.21
N VAL A 143 -28.66 -14.95 -3.34
CA VAL A 143 -27.61 -15.00 -2.32
C VAL A 143 -28.11 -14.46 -0.97
N PHE A 144 -28.83 -13.34 -0.99
CA PHE A 144 -29.33 -12.69 0.23
C PHE A 144 -30.53 -13.44 0.82
N ALA A 145 -31.36 -14.06 -0.02
CA ALA A 145 -32.47 -14.88 0.43
C ALA A 145 -31.98 -16.18 1.09
N LEU A 146 -30.99 -16.84 0.49
CA LEU A 146 -30.35 -18.04 1.06
C LEU A 146 -29.62 -17.71 2.37
N GLU A 147 -28.87 -16.61 2.41
CA GLU A 147 -28.20 -16.14 3.62
C GLU A 147 -29.20 -15.83 4.74
N ALA A 148 -30.30 -15.14 4.43
CA ALA A 148 -31.34 -14.81 5.39
C ALA A 148 -32.09 -16.04 5.92
N LYS A 149 -32.29 -17.05 5.07
CA LYS A 149 -32.92 -18.33 5.46
C LYS A 149 -32.03 -19.12 6.43
N GLY A 150 -30.70 -19.04 6.27
CA GLY A 150 -29.77 -19.68 7.18
C GLY A 150 -29.69 -21.20 7.04
N ASP A 151 -30.18 -21.77 5.93
CA ASP A 151 -30.24 -23.21 5.66
C ASP A 151 -29.19 -23.62 4.62
N PRO A 152 -28.08 -24.29 5.03
CA PRO A 152 -27.04 -24.74 4.12
C PRO A 152 -27.53 -25.69 3.02
N ASP A 153 -28.54 -26.53 3.27
CA ASP A 153 -29.01 -27.51 2.28
C ASP A 153 -29.66 -26.84 1.07
N ASP A 154 -30.36 -25.73 1.28
CA ASP A 154 -30.94 -24.93 0.21
C ASP A 154 -29.87 -24.21 -0.61
N ALA A 155 -28.78 -23.78 0.03
CA ALA A 155 -27.61 -23.24 -0.65
C ALA A 155 -26.93 -24.32 -1.49
N PHE A 156 -26.67 -25.51 -0.94
CA PHE A 156 -26.13 -26.65 -1.68
C PHE A 156 -26.99 -27.07 -2.87
N ARG A 157 -28.31 -26.99 -2.74
CA ARG A 157 -29.23 -27.24 -3.85
C ARG A 157 -29.04 -26.23 -4.98
N SER A 158 -28.91 -24.95 -4.63
CA SER A 158 -28.71 -23.87 -5.61
C SER A 158 -27.35 -23.98 -6.31
N VAL A 159 -26.32 -24.43 -5.60
CA VAL A 159 -24.99 -24.69 -6.17
C VAL A 159 -25.00 -25.78 -7.24
N ARG A 160 -25.89 -26.77 -7.14
CA ARG A 160 -26.05 -27.82 -8.17
C ARG A 160 -26.74 -27.34 -9.45
N ALA A 161 -27.29 -26.13 -9.45
CA ALA A 161 -27.89 -25.52 -10.63
C ALA A 161 -26.80 -25.04 -11.63
N VAL A 162 -27.22 -24.26 -12.63
CA VAL A 162 -26.36 -23.66 -13.65
C VAL A 162 -26.50 -22.14 -13.64
N GLY A 163 -25.51 -21.43 -14.17
CA GLY A 163 -25.57 -19.97 -14.32
C GLY A 163 -25.62 -19.22 -12.98
N SER A 164 -26.41 -18.15 -12.94
CA SER A 164 -26.55 -17.21 -11.83
C SER A 164 -27.02 -17.85 -10.52
N GLU A 165 -27.90 -18.86 -10.57
CA GLU A 165 -28.35 -19.59 -9.36
C GLU A 165 -27.17 -20.29 -8.67
N ARG A 166 -26.28 -20.91 -9.44
CA ARG A 166 -25.05 -21.54 -8.89
C ARG A 166 -24.19 -20.50 -8.20
N THR A 167 -23.90 -19.40 -8.89
CA THR A 167 -23.08 -18.31 -8.34
C THR A 167 -23.69 -17.78 -7.04
N GLY A 168 -25.01 -17.55 -7.01
CA GLY A 168 -25.71 -17.14 -5.80
C GLY A 168 -25.65 -18.17 -4.67
N GLY A 169 -25.75 -19.46 -4.99
CA GLY A 169 -25.58 -20.56 -4.03
C GLY A 169 -24.17 -20.63 -3.44
N ILE A 170 -23.13 -20.47 -4.27
CA ILE A 170 -21.73 -20.49 -3.84
C ILE A 170 -21.43 -19.30 -2.92
N LEU A 171 -21.87 -18.09 -3.31
CA LEU A 171 -21.74 -16.90 -2.48
C LEU A 171 -22.55 -17.01 -1.18
N ALA A 172 -23.68 -17.72 -1.18
CA ALA A 172 -24.45 -17.96 0.04
C ALA A 172 -23.68 -18.89 0.99
N LEU A 173 -23.12 -20.00 0.49
CA LEU A 173 -22.29 -20.91 1.28
C LEU A 173 -21.10 -20.19 1.92
N SER A 174 -20.46 -19.26 1.21
CA SER A 174 -19.35 -18.48 1.78
C SER A 174 -19.76 -17.49 2.87
N ARG A 175 -21.05 -17.18 3.01
CA ARG A 175 -21.57 -16.26 4.03
C ARG A 175 -22.22 -16.98 5.21
N LEU A 176 -22.81 -18.15 4.97
CA LEU A 176 -23.47 -18.96 5.99
C LEU A 176 -22.50 -19.46 7.08
N PRO A 177 -22.99 -19.67 8.31
CA PRO A 177 -22.27 -20.45 9.32
C PRO A 177 -22.37 -21.93 8.95
N LEU A 178 -21.26 -22.53 8.53
CA LEU A 178 -21.16 -23.95 8.20
C LEU A 178 -20.47 -24.71 9.33
N ASP A 179 -20.84 -25.96 9.56
CA ASP A 179 -19.99 -26.88 10.31
C ASP A 179 -18.80 -27.36 9.45
N VAL A 180 -17.87 -28.10 10.04
CA VAL A 180 -16.65 -28.56 9.34
C VAL A 180 -16.97 -29.49 8.17
N GLU A 181 -17.96 -30.39 8.31
CA GLU A 181 -18.34 -31.34 7.25
C GLU A 181 -18.99 -30.61 6.07
N GLN A 182 -19.88 -29.67 6.36
CA GLN A 182 -20.51 -28.79 5.38
C GLN A 182 -19.46 -27.92 4.67
N ALA A 183 -18.51 -27.36 5.41
CA ALA A 183 -17.44 -26.56 4.82
C ALA A 183 -16.54 -27.39 3.91
N GLN A 184 -16.14 -28.61 4.33
CA GLN A 184 -15.36 -29.55 3.49
C GLN A 184 -16.10 -29.87 2.20
N ARG A 185 -17.39 -30.20 2.30
CA ARG A 185 -18.24 -30.50 1.15
C ARG A 185 -18.40 -29.30 0.22
N ALA A 186 -18.56 -28.09 0.78
CA ALA A 186 -18.69 -26.86 0.01
C ALA A 186 -17.40 -26.54 -0.76
N VAL A 187 -16.25 -26.58 -0.08
CA VAL A 187 -14.95 -26.32 -0.69
C VAL A 187 -14.65 -27.34 -1.78
N ALA A 188 -14.81 -28.65 -1.51
CA ALA A 188 -14.58 -29.68 -2.52
C ALA A 188 -15.40 -29.44 -3.81
N LEU A 189 -16.67 -29.10 -3.64
CA LEU A 189 -17.57 -28.87 -4.78
C LEU A 189 -17.23 -27.57 -5.54
N ILE A 190 -16.76 -26.53 -4.85
CA ILE A 190 -16.26 -25.31 -5.49
C ILE A 190 -14.97 -25.59 -6.28
N LEU A 191 -14.06 -26.41 -5.72
CA LEU A 191 -12.83 -26.81 -6.38
C LEU A 191 -13.11 -27.62 -7.66
N ASP A 192 -14.04 -28.57 -7.61
CA ASP A 192 -14.48 -29.34 -8.79
C ASP A 192 -14.98 -28.42 -9.92
N PHE A 193 -15.69 -27.33 -9.57
CA PHE A 193 -16.12 -26.35 -10.56
C PHE A 193 -14.99 -25.45 -11.07
N ALA A 194 -13.99 -25.18 -10.25
CA ALA A 194 -12.85 -24.35 -10.62
C ALA A 194 -11.90 -25.07 -11.60
N GLU A 195 -11.77 -26.40 -11.54
CA GLU A 195 -10.83 -27.19 -12.35
C GLU A 195 -11.02 -27.02 -13.87
N GLY A 196 -12.27 -26.80 -14.32
CA GLY A 196 -12.61 -26.58 -15.74
C GLY A 196 -12.95 -25.14 -16.11
N ALA A 197 -12.85 -24.20 -15.17
CA ALA A 197 -13.30 -22.83 -15.37
C ALA A 197 -12.21 -21.95 -16.03
N SER A 198 -12.62 -20.84 -16.65
CA SER A 198 -11.66 -19.81 -17.06
C SER A 198 -10.96 -19.20 -15.82
N PRO A 199 -9.76 -18.62 -15.94
CA PRO A 199 -9.06 -18.02 -14.79
C PRO A 199 -9.89 -17.00 -14.01
N ALA A 200 -10.68 -16.18 -14.70
CA ALA A 200 -11.55 -15.19 -14.07
C ALA A 200 -12.73 -15.83 -13.31
N GLU A 201 -13.35 -16.87 -13.86
CA GLU A 201 -14.41 -17.63 -13.18
C GLU A 201 -13.85 -18.41 -11.99
N ALA A 202 -12.72 -19.10 -12.17
CA ALA A 202 -12.00 -19.78 -11.11
C ALA A 202 -11.63 -18.81 -9.98
N ALA A 203 -11.23 -17.57 -10.30
CA ALA A 203 -10.94 -16.56 -9.30
C ALA A 203 -12.16 -16.23 -8.41
N GLY A 204 -13.34 -16.05 -9.01
CA GLY A 204 -14.58 -15.82 -8.26
C GLY A 204 -14.98 -17.01 -7.37
N LEU A 205 -14.81 -18.23 -7.89
CA LEU A 205 -15.08 -19.48 -7.17
C LEU A 205 -14.13 -19.66 -5.97
N LEU A 206 -12.82 -19.52 -6.20
CA LEU A 206 -11.81 -19.70 -5.16
C LEU A 206 -11.86 -18.57 -4.11
N HIS A 207 -12.34 -17.38 -4.45
CA HIS A 207 -12.64 -16.36 -3.45
C HIS A 207 -13.66 -16.88 -2.43
N ALA A 208 -14.75 -17.50 -2.89
CA ALA A 208 -15.75 -18.08 -2.00
C ALA A 208 -15.19 -19.25 -1.18
N ALA A 209 -14.35 -20.12 -1.78
CA ALA A 209 -13.70 -21.21 -1.06
C ALA A 209 -12.77 -20.69 0.06
N LEU A 210 -12.00 -19.63 -0.20
CA LEU A 210 -11.13 -18.99 0.79
C LEU A 210 -11.92 -18.39 1.95
N GLU A 211 -13.05 -17.72 1.67
CA GLU A 211 -13.93 -17.16 2.71
C GLU A 211 -14.56 -18.26 3.59
N ILE A 212 -14.91 -19.43 3.01
CA ILE A 212 -15.35 -20.61 3.78
C ILE A 212 -14.20 -21.13 4.64
N ALA A 213 -13.05 -21.36 4.03
CA ALA A 213 -11.89 -21.96 4.67
C ALA A 213 -11.32 -21.06 5.79
N ALA A 214 -11.40 -19.74 5.65
CA ALA A 214 -10.96 -18.79 6.67
C ALA A 214 -11.79 -18.84 7.96
N LYS A 215 -13.02 -19.35 7.90
CA LYS A 215 -13.90 -19.54 9.08
C LYS A 215 -13.67 -20.88 9.79
N GLN A 216 -12.88 -21.79 9.21
CA GLN A 216 -12.73 -23.18 9.67
C GLN A 216 -11.26 -23.55 9.88
N GLY A 217 -10.82 -23.65 11.13
CA GLY A 217 -9.42 -23.96 11.46
C GLY A 217 -8.97 -25.38 11.09
N ASP A 218 -9.88 -26.36 11.15
CA ASP A 218 -9.58 -27.79 10.98
C ASP A 218 -9.83 -28.30 9.55
N LEU A 219 -10.03 -27.39 8.58
CA LEU A 219 -10.30 -27.76 7.18
C LEU A 219 -9.03 -28.31 6.51
N ASP A 220 -9.16 -29.36 5.68
CA ASP A 220 -8.10 -29.74 4.75
C ASP A 220 -8.01 -28.70 3.62
N ARG A 221 -6.86 -28.05 3.51
CA ARG A 221 -6.60 -26.95 2.59
C ARG A 221 -5.73 -27.36 1.40
N THR A 222 -5.40 -28.65 1.26
CA THR A 222 -4.50 -29.15 0.21
C THR A 222 -5.05 -28.86 -1.18
N GLY A 223 -6.32 -29.20 -1.44
CA GLY A 223 -6.93 -28.92 -2.75
C GLY A 223 -7.07 -27.43 -3.06
N LEU A 224 -7.20 -26.58 -2.04
CA LEU A 224 -7.23 -25.12 -2.22
C LEU A 224 -5.84 -24.60 -2.61
N ALA A 225 -4.77 -25.12 -2.00
CA ALA A 225 -3.40 -24.81 -2.38
C ALA A 225 -3.10 -25.19 -3.83
N ASP A 226 -3.53 -26.37 -4.27
CA ASP A 226 -3.34 -26.83 -5.65
C ASP A 226 -4.07 -25.92 -6.64
N ALA A 227 -5.33 -25.55 -6.36
CA ALA A 227 -6.10 -24.65 -7.20
C ALA A 227 -5.51 -23.23 -7.28
N LEU A 228 -5.00 -22.69 -6.16
CA LEU A 228 -4.27 -21.42 -6.16
C LEU A 228 -2.96 -21.53 -6.95
N GLY A 229 -2.27 -22.68 -6.86
CA GLY A 229 -1.07 -22.98 -7.64
C GLY A 229 -1.33 -22.97 -9.15
N HIS A 230 -2.48 -23.48 -9.59
CA HIS A 230 -2.90 -23.38 -10.99
C HIS A 230 -3.10 -21.93 -11.45
N LEU A 231 -3.69 -21.08 -10.60
CA LEU A 231 -3.86 -19.65 -10.90
C LEU A 231 -2.57 -18.85 -10.83
N ALA A 232 -1.57 -19.30 -10.07
CA ALA A 232 -0.32 -18.55 -9.84
C ALA A 232 0.50 -18.28 -11.11
N ASN A 233 0.28 -19.05 -12.17
CA ASN A 233 0.93 -18.83 -13.47
C ASN A 233 0.06 -18.04 -14.47
N SER A 234 -1.11 -17.58 -14.05
CA SER A 234 -2.02 -16.81 -14.88
C SER A 234 -1.58 -15.34 -14.96
N TYR A 235 -1.79 -14.73 -16.12
CA TYR A 235 -1.70 -13.28 -16.32
C TYR A 235 -3.08 -12.62 -16.33
N ASP A 236 -4.14 -13.38 -16.06
CA ASP A 236 -5.50 -12.85 -15.99
C ASP A 236 -5.64 -11.89 -14.79
N PRO A 237 -6.13 -10.65 -15.00
CA PRO A 237 -6.23 -9.65 -13.94
C PRO A 237 -7.10 -10.08 -12.75
N ALA A 238 -8.16 -10.86 -12.97
CA ALA A 238 -9.03 -11.33 -11.89
C ALA A 238 -8.34 -12.43 -11.06
N ALA A 239 -7.56 -13.30 -11.70
CA ALA A 239 -6.72 -14.29 -11.00
C ALA A 239 -5.67 -13.61 -10.12
N VAL A 240 -4.92 -12.64 -10.67
CA VAL A 240 -3.91 -11.90 -9.88
C VAL A 240 -4.56 -11.12 -8.73
N HIS A 241 -5.70 -10.48 -8.99
CA HIS A 241 -6.47 -9.76 -7.96
C HIS A 241 -6.92 -10.69 -6.82
N LEU A 242 -7.40 -11.89 -7.14
CA LEU A 242 -7.73 -12.90 -6.13
C LEU A 242 -6.52 -13.24 -5.26
N LEU A 243 -5.36 -13.54 -5.87
CA LEU A 243 -4.16 -13.95 -5.12
C LEU A 243 -3.66 -12.82 -4.20
N ALA A 244 -3.73 -11.57 -4.67
CA ALA A 244 -3.47 -10.39 -3.84
C ALA A 244 -4.47 -10.26 -2.68
N THR A 245 -5.78 -10.42 -2.96
CA THR A 245 -6.83 -10.38 -1.93
C THR A 245 -6.63 -11.48 -0.90
N ALA A 246 -6.26 -12.67 -1.35
CA ALA A 246 -6.05 -13.84 -0.52
C ALA A 246 -4.91 -13.60 0.49
N LEU A 247 -3.77 -13.06 0.04
CA LEU A 247 -2.68 -12.65 0.93
C LEU A 247 -3.09 -11.50 1.85
N TYR A 248 -3.77 -10.48 1.33
CA TYR A 248 -4.14 -9.31 2.12
C TYR A 248 -5.10 -9.65 3.28
N ARG A 249 -6.06 -10.55 3.06
CA ARG A 249 -7.14 -10.88 4.00
C ARG A 249 -6.93 -12.15 4.80
N HIS A 250 -6.40 -13.22 4.19
CA HIS A 250 -6.45 -14.56 4.76
C HIS A 250 -5.07 -15.12 5.17
N GLN A 251 -3.98 -14.37 4.95
CA GLN A 251 -2.61 -14.83 5.23
C GLN A 251 -2.41 -15.50 6.61
N PRO A 252 -2.96 -15.00 7.74
CA PRO A 252 -2.79 -15.67 9.04
C PRO A 252 -3.32 -17.10 9.13
N ASN A 253 -4.29 -17.47 8.27
CA ASN A 253 -4.96 -18.76 8.28
C ASN A 253 -4.53 -19.66 7.11
N MET A 254 -3.57 -19.22 6.31
CA MET A 254 -3.09 -19.97 5.15
C MET A 254 -2.07 -21.03 5.54
N ILE A 255 -2.10 -22.17 4.85
CA ILE A 255 -0.99 -23.12 4.90
C ILE A 255 0.17 -22.63 4.01
N PRO A 256 1.42 -23.06 4.26
CA PRO A 256 2.58 -22.59 3.49
C PRO A 256 2.43 -22.74 1.96
N ALA A 257 1.78 -23.81 1.49
CA ALA A 257 1.57 -24.05 0.06
C ALA A 257 0.66 -22.98 -0.60
N GLU A 258 -0.46 -22.63 0.03
CA GLU A 258 -1.37 -21.57 -0.46
C GLU A 258 -0.67 -20.22 -0.52
N TYR A 259 0.02 -19.89 0.58
CA TYR A 259 0.76 -18.66 0.71
C TYR A 259 1.84 -18.50 -0.36
N LYS A 260 2.63 -19.56 -0.62
CA LYS A 260 3.67 -19.55 -1.68
C LYS A 260 3.07 -19.44 -3.07
N ALA A 261 1.93 -20.11 -3.34
CA ALA A 261 1.22 -19.97 -4.61
C ALA A 261 0.74 -18.54 -4.84
N CYS A 262 0.18 -17.89 -3.81
CA CYS A 262 -0.25 -16.50 -3.93
C CYS A 262 0.93 -15.55 -4.18
N LEU A 263 2.06 -15.72 -3.48
CA LEU A 263 3.26 -14.91 -3.71
C LEU A 263 3.80 -15.05 -5.14
N LEU A 264 3.73 -16.26 -5.71
CA LEU A 264 4.14 -16.47 -7.09
C LEU A 264 3.23 -15.70 -8.06
N GLY A 265 1.91 -15.76 -7.87
CA GLY A 265 0.98 -15.15 -8.82
C GLY A 265 0.83 -13.64 -8.72
N ILE A 266 1.05 -13.03 -7.55
CA ILE A 266 1.08 -11.55 -7.45
C ILE A 266 2.22 -10.93 -8.27
N CYS A 267 3.25 -11.71 -8.62
CA CYS A 267 4.35 -11.25 -9.47
C CYS A 267 3.92 -10.98 -10.94
N SER A 268 2.69 -11.33 -11.33
CA SER A 268 2.13 -11.08 -12.66
C SER A 268 1.21 -9.85 -12.71
N VAL A 269 1.25 -8.99 -11.68
CA VAL A 269 0.38 -7.81 -11.58
C VAL A 269 0.62 -6.80 -12.70
N ASP A 270 -0.48 -6.26 -13.23
CA ASP A 270 -0.46 -5.11 -14.13
C ASP A 270 -0.31 -3.81 -13.31
N PRO A 271 0.72 -2.98 -13.56
CA PRO A 271 0.92 -1.69 -12.88
C PRO A 271 -0.28 -0.75 -12.94
N GLU A 272 -1.10 -0.83 -14.00
CA GLU A 272 -2.27 0.04 -14.15
C GLU A 272 -3.41 -0.33 -13.19
N ASN A 273 -3.37 -1.52 -12.57
CA ASN A 273 -4.37 -1.96 -11.61
C ASN A 273 -4.05 -1.48 -10.18
N ALA A 274 -4.14 -0.17 -9.96
CA ALA A 274 -3.78 0.48 -8.69
C ALA A 274 -4.45 -0.14 -7.45
N GLY A 275 -5.71 -0.61 -7.58
CA GLY A 275 -6.41 -1.27 -6.50
C GLY A 275 -5.76 -2.59 -6.07
N THR A 276 -5.27 -3.37 -7.03
CA THR A 276 -4.55 -4.63 -6.77
C THR A 276 -3.16 -4.37 -6.23
N VAL A 277 -2.44 -3.40 -6.80
CA VAL A 277 -1.11 -3.00 -6.32
C VAL A 277 -1.17 -2.56 -4.86
N LYS A 278 -2.19 -1.78 -4.47
CA LYS A 278 -2.39 -1.35 -3.07
C LYS A 278 -2.65 -2.52 -2.11
N GLN A 279 -3.35 -3.56 -2.55
CA GLN A 279 -3.55 -4.77 -1.74
C GLN A 279 -2.24 -5.55 -1.59
N ILE A 280 -1.46 -5.66 -2.67
CA ILE A 280 -0.14 -6.28 -2.65
C ILE A 280 0.77 -5.55 -1.67
N ASP A 281 0.87 -4.22 -1.78
CA ASP A 281 1.65 -3.38 -0.86
C ASP A 281 1.29 -3.67 0.62
N SER A 282 -0.01 -3.59 0.94
CA SER A 282 -0.50 -3.88 2.28
C SER A 282 -0.22 -5.31 2.73
N ALA A 283 -0.28 -6.29 1.82
CA ALA A 283 0.00 -7.68 2.13
C ALA A 283 1.49 -7.93 2.39
N LEU A 284 2.38 -7.38 1.56
CA LEU A 284 3.83 -7.48 1.70
C LEU A 284 4.32 -6.77 2.96
N GLY A 285 3.77 -5.60 3.29
CA GLY A 285 4.10 -4.89 4.53
C GLY A 285 3.73 -5.69 5.79
N LYS A 286 2.56 -6.34 5.82
CA LYS A 286 2.20 -7.27 6.90
C LYS A 286 3.15 -8.47 6.93
N LEU A 287 3.44 -9.03 5.76
CA LEU A 287 4.25 -10.23 5.62
C LEU A 287 5.68 -10.02 6.10
N TRP A 288 6.25 -8.82 5.90
CA TRP A 288 7.58 -8.45 6.36
C TRP A 288 7.81 -8.79 7.84
N THR A 289 6.79 -8.61 8.68
CA THR A 289 6.88 -8.87 10.14
C THR A 289 7.02 -10.35 10.50
N SER A 290 6.66 -11.26 9.60
CA SER A 290 6.60 -12.70 9.86
C SER A 290 7.53 -13.52 8.95
N CYS A 291 7.66 -13.13 7.68
CA CYS A 291 8.47 -13.80 6.66
C CYS A 291 9.17 -12.75 5.77
N PRO A 292 10.15 -11.99 6.30
CA PRO A 292 10.79 -10.89 5.57
C PRO A 292 11.46 -11.32 4.26
N GLU A 293 12.09 -12.49 4.23
CA GLU A 293 12.78 -13.00 3.04
C GLU A 293 11.83 -13.24 1.86
N ASP A 294 10.62 -13.74 2.12
CA ASP A 294 9.62 -13.95 1.09
C ASP A 294 9.02 -12.64 0.60
N ALA A 295 8.73 -11.71 1.52
CA ALA A 295 8.23 -10.40 1.16
C ALA A 295 9.25 -9.64 0.30
N ALA A 296 10.53 -9.66 0.69
CA ALA A 296 11.64 -9.08 -0.07
C ALA A 296 11.76 -9.69 -1.47
N ARG A 297 11.65 -11.01 -1.59
CA ARG A 297 11.76 -11.72 -2.87
C ARG A 297 10.60 -11.40 -3.80
N ALA A 298 9.37 -11.38 -3.27
CA ALA A 298 8.18 -11.02 -4.05
C ALA A 298 8.23 -9.57 -4.51
N ALA A 299 8.59 -8.63 -3.63
CA ALA A 299 8.77 -7.22 -3.98
C ALA A 299 9.83 -7.06 -5.09
N ALA A 300 11.00 -7.69 -4.96
CA ALA A 300 12.04 -7.65 -5.98
C ALA A 300 11.58 -8.23 -7.33
N GLU A 301 10.79 -9.30 -7.32
CA GLU A 301 10.27 -9.89 -8.56
C GLU A 301 9.24 -8.99 -9.24
N ILE A 302 8.36 -8.34 -8.46
CA ILE A 302 7.39 -7.38 -8.98
C ILE A 302 8.09 -6.16 -9.59
N ILE A 303 9.05 -5.57 -8.87
CA ILE A 303 9.81 -4.39 -9.34
C ILE A 303 10.55 -4.73 -10.64
N ALA A 304 11.25 -5.87 -10.67
CA ALA A 304 11.99 -6.33 -11.85
C ALA A 304 11.08 -6.55 -13.07
N ARG A 305 9.98 -7.31 -12.90
CA ARG A 305 9.07 -7.64 -14.01
C ARG A 305 8.32 -6.44 -14.57
N THR A 306 8.08 -5.44 -13.74
CA THR A 306 7.38 -4.22 -14.15
C THR A 306 8.31 -3.14 -14.68
N GLU A 307 9.62 -3.42 -14.73
CA GLU A 307 10.66 -2.49 -15.16
C GLU A 307 10.61 -1.18 -14.34
N GLY A 308 10.42 -1.31 -13.03
CA GLY A 308 10.32 -0.17 -12.11
C GLY A 308 9.01 0.62 -12.16
N ARG A 309 8.03 0.24 -13.00
CA ARG A 309 6.68 0.87 -12.99
C ARG A 309 5.92 0.64 -11.69
N ILE A 310 6.24 -0.44 -10.97
CA ILE A 310 5.87 -0.61 -9.57
C ILE A 310 7.16 -0.51 -8.76
N ALA A 311 7.27 0.51 -7.92
CA ALA A 311 8.46 0.78 -7.11
C ALA A 311 8.08 1.33 -5.72
N SER A 312 8.97 2.10 -5.10
CA SER A 312 8.79 2.66 -3.75
C SER A 312 7.54 3.51 -3.58
N GLU A 313 7.14 4.25 -4.61
CA GLU A 313 5.93 5.08 -4.62
C GLU A 313 4.62 4.29 -4.61
N ASN A 314 4.64 3.02 -5.05
CA ASN A 314 3.44 2.17 -5.05
C ASN A 314 3.43 1.17 -3.89
N LEU A 315 4.63 0.84 -3.37
CA LEU A 315 4.85 -0.12 -2.28
C LEU A 315 5.20 0.59 -0.96
N GLU A 316 4.57 1.73 -0.69
CA GLU A 316 4.85 2.58 0.48
C GLU A 316 4.69 1.81 1.80
N GLY A 317 3.64 0.99 1.94
CA GLY A 317 3.38 0.20 3.15
C GLY A 317 4.45 -0.87 3.39
N PHE A 318 4.95 -1.51 2.33
CA PHE A 318 6.06 -2.44 2.40
C PHE A 318 7.36 -1.73 2.81
N PHE A 319 7.75 -0.65 2.12
CA PHE A 319 8.99 0.06 2.45
C PHE A 319 8.95 0.70 3.83
N HIS A 320 7.79 1.22 4.27
CA HIS A 320 7.62 1.69 5.64
C HIS A 320 7.82 0.57 6.67
N ALA A 321 7.33 -0.64 6.39
CA ALA A 321 7.57 -1.81 7.24
C ALA A 321 9.05 -2.23 7.27
N VAL A 322 9.78 -2.07 6.16
CA VAL A 322 11.22 -2.31 6.07
C VAL A 322 12.01 -1.30 6.90
N GLU A 323 11.69 -0.01 6.78
CA GLU A 323 12.34 1.07 7.55
C GLU A 323 12.10 0.96 9.06
N SER A 324 10.88 0.60 9.47
CA SER A 324 10.50 0.47 10.89
C SER A 324 10.76 -0.92 11.48
N GLY A 325 11.22 -1.87 10.66
CA GLY A 325 11.37 -3.28 11.02
C GLY A 325 12.71 -3.63 11.67
N ASP A 326 13.04 -4.92 11.65
CA ASP A 326 14.33 -5.44 12.13
C ASP A 326 15.48 -4.99 11.20
N PRO A 327 16.47 -4.22 11.68
CA PRO A 327 17.61 -3.79 10.88
C PRO A 327 18.36 -4.95 10.20
N ARG A 328 18.40 -6.13 10.82
CA ARG A 328 19.05 -7.30 10.24
C ARG A 328 18.28 -7.88 9.05
N ALA A 329 16.96 -7.86 9.10
CA ALA A 329 16.12 -8.25 7.97
C ALA A 329 16.34 -7.28 6.79
N THR A 330 16.42 -5.98 7.08
CA THR A 330 16.71 -4.95 6.07
C THR A 330 18.10 -5.12 5.45
N ALA A 331 19.12 -5.43 6.26
CA ALA A 331 20.46 -5.75 5.77
C ALA A 331 20.45 -6.95 4.80
N ARG A 332 19.76 -8.04 5.16
CA ARG A 332 19.64 -9.22 4.29
C ARG A 332 18.88 -8.93 3.01
N LEU A 333 17.80 -8.14 3.08
CA LEU A 333 17.08 -7.68 1.89
C LEU A 333 18.03 -6.92 0.97
N ALA A 334 18.70 -5.88 1.48
CA ALA A 334 19.59 -5.04 0.68
C ALA A 334 20.74 -5.87 0.05
N THR A 335 21.37 -6.76 0.83
CA THR A 335 22.39 -7.68 0.29
C THR A 335 21.82 -8.58 -0.81
N SER A 336 20.64 -9.18 -0.61
CA SER A 336 20.03 -10.07 -1.61
C SER A 336 19.67 -9.35 -2.91
N TRP A 337 19.22 -8.09 -2.81
CA TRP A 337 18.85 -7.26 -3.96
C TRP A 337 20.08 -6.84 -4.75
N LEU A 338 21.13 -6.35 -4.06
CA LEU A 338 22.41 -6.00 -4.70
C LEU A 338 23.07 -7.22 -5.36
N LEU A 339 22.98 -8.42 -4.75
CA LEU A 339 23.48 -9.65 -5.35
C LEU A 339 22.68 -10.09 -6.59
N LYS A 340 21.35 -9.90 -6.60
CA LYS A 340 20.51 -10.15 -7.79
C LYS A 340 20.88 -9.19 -8.93
N ALA A 341 21.29 -7.97 -8.59
CA ALA A 341 21.77 -6.93 -9.50
C ALA A 341 20.78 -6.59 -10.64
N ASP A 342 19.49 -6.73 -10.37
CA ASP A 342 18.46 -6.13 -11.21
C ASP A 342 18.49 -4.61 -11.02
N TYR A 343 18.57 -3.87 -12.13
CA TYR A 343 18.76 -2.42 -12.10
C TYR A 343 17.63 -1.72 -11.33
N HIS A 344 16.37 -2.03 -11.66
CA HIS A 344 15.22 -1.36 -11.06
C HIS A 344 15.08 -1.72 -9.58
N VAL A 345 15.32 -2.98 -9.22
CA VAL A 345 15.32 -3.40 -7.81
C VAL A 345 16.40 -2.65 -7.02
N CYS A 346 17.62 -2.58 -7.53
CA CYS A 346 18.72 -1.91 -6.82
C CYS A 346 18.53 -0.38 -6.75
N GLU A 347 17.97 0.24 -7.80
CA GLU A 347 17.64 1.67 -7.83
C GLU A 347 16.66 2.05 -6.70
N THR A 348 15.71 1.16 -6.36
CA THR A 348 14.80 1.42 -5.23
C THR A 348 15.49 1.49 -3.86
N LEU A 349 16.68 0.89 -3.70
CA LEU A 349 17.44 0.98 -2.44
C LEU A 349 17.95 2.41 -2.18
N SER A 350 18.26 3.17 -3.23
CA SER A 350 18.70 4.56 -3.11
C SER A 350 17.59 5.47 -2.57
N ALA A 351 16.32 5.12 -2.81
CA ALA A 351 15.18 5.82 -2.22
C ALA A 351 14.95 5.44 -0.75
N LEU A 352 15.33 4.22 -0.35
CA LEU A 352 15.17 3.70 1.01
C LEU A 352 16.24 4.23 1.98
N PHE A 353 17.46 4.43 1.52
CA PHE A 353 18.59 4.82 2.36
C PHE A 353 18.98 6.27 2.14
N SER A 354 18.63 7.13 3.10
CA SER A 354 19.05 8.54 3.14
C SER A 354 19.96 8.83 4.33
N GLU A 355 21.15 9.35 4.06
CA GLU A 355 22.16 9.73 5.07
C GLU A 355 22.15 11.20 5.45
N ILE A 356 21.14 11.94 5.03
CA ILE A 356 21.00 13.36 5.36
C ILE A 356 21.01 13.54 6.89
N ASN A 357 21.94 14.37 7.38
CA ASN A 357 22.18 14.63 8.81
C ASN A 357 22.49 13.38 9.67
N ARG A 358 22.97 12.27 9.09
CA ARG A 358 23.41 11.09 9.84
C ARG A 358 24.91 11.11 10.09
N THR A 359 25.33 10.46 11.19
CA THR A 359 26.74 10.23 11.55
C THR A 359 27.13 8.75 11.46
N GLU A 360 26.19 7.91 11.06
CA GLU A 360 26.29 6.46 10.97
C GLU A 360 25.48 6.00 9.74
N PRO A 361 25.81 4.84 9.15
CA PRO A 361 25.09 4.32 7.98
C PRO A 361 23.61 4.06 8.28
N CYS A 362 22.81 3.98 7.21
CA CYS A 362 21.39 3.66 7.32
C CYS A 362 21.15 2.25 7.85
N ILE A 363 22.03 1.33 7.46
CA ILE A 363 22.06 -0.06 7.89
C ILE A 363 23.49 -0.46 8.21
N GLN A 364 23.68 -1.31 9.21
CA GLN A 364 24.97 -1.94 9.49
C GLN A 364 24.97 -3.35 8.94
N ILE A 365 25.96 -3.64 8.10
CA ILE A 365 26.22 -4.98 7.57
C ILE A 365 27.23 -5.68 8.47
N THR A 366 26.99 -6.95 8.74
CA THR A 366 27.92 -7.80 9.50
C THR A 366 28.51 -8.87 8.59
N PRO A 367 29.64 -9.50 8.97
CA PRO A 367 30.20 -10.61 8.20
C PRO A 367 29.21 -11.77 7.98
N ALA A 368 28.23 -11.94 8.88
CA ALA A 368 27.19 -12.97 8.77
C ALA A 368 26.15 -12.70 7.66
N ASP A 369 26.11 -11.48 7.11
CA ASP A 369 25.22 -11.10 6.03
C ASP A 369 25.90 -11.18 4.66
N LEU A 370 27.20 -11.50 4.61
CA LEU A 370 27.99 -11.60 3.39
C LEU A 370 27.88 -12.99 2.72
N PRO A 371 28.04 -13.05 1.38
CA PRO A 371 28.20 -14.32 0.68
C PRO A 371 29.54 -15.00 1.04
N GLU A 372 29.63 -16.31 0.82
CA GLU A 372 30.81 -17.11 1.20
C GLU A 372 32.03 -16.84 0.30
N MET A 373 31.81 -16.59 -1.00
CA MET A 373 32.87 -16.47 -2.01
C MET A 373 33.45 -15.05 -2.06
N ALA A 374 34.78 -14.95 -2.18
CA ALA A 374 35.49 -13.66 -2.29
C ALA A 374 34.98 -12.80 -3.46
N GLU A 375 34.76 -13.42 -4.63
CA GLU A 375 34.29 -12.73 -5.83
C GLU A 375 32.90 -12.11 -5.64
N ASP A 376 32.01 -12.82 -4.92
CA ASP A 376 30.66 -12.33 -4.61
C ASP A 376 30.68 -11.19 -3.59
N GLN A 377 31.60 -11.23 -2.62
CA GLN A 377 31.79 -10.15 -1.67
C GLN A 377 32.27 -8.87 -2.36
N LEU A 378 33.24 -9.00 -3.27
CA LEU A 378 33.75 -7.86 -4.04
C LEU A 378 32.71 -7.31 -5.03
N TYR A 379 31.97 -8.21 -5.69
CA TYR A 379 30.83 -7.84 -6.54
C TYR A 379 29.78 -7.06 -5.75
N LEU A 380 29.43 -7.52 -4.55
CA LEU A 380 28.50 -6.85 -3.65
C LEU A 380 28.98 -5.45 -3.25
N CYS A 381 30.26 -5.30 -2.90
CA CYS A 381 30.86 -3.99 -2.59
C CYS A 381 30.76 -3.02 -3.77
N ARG A 382 31.05 -3.49 -4.99
CA ARG A 382 30.93 -2.69 -6.22
C ARG A 382 29.48 -2.29 -6.50
N LYS A 383 28.52 -3.20 -6.31
CA LYS A 383 27.08 -2.89 -6.44
C LYS A 383 26.59 -1.89 -5.41
N ALA A 384 27.02 -2.04 -4.16
CA ALA A 384 26.72 -1.07 -3.10
C ALA A 384 27.21 0.32 -3.48
N ILE A 385 28.46 0.47 -3.95
CA ILE A 385 28.99 1.75 -4.44
C ILE A 385 28.16 2.28 -5.61
N GLY A 386 27.89 1.46 -6.63
CA GLY A 386 27.19 1.88 -7.84
C GLY A 386 25.80 2.45 -7.56
N PHE A 387 25.00 1.80 -6.71
CA PHE A 387 23.62 2.22 -6.42
C PHE A 387 23.49 3.18 -5.25
N LEU A 388 24.34 3.06 -4.23
CA LEU A 388 24.23 3.81 -2.98
C LEU A 388 25.30 4.88 -2.82
N PHE A 389 25.86 5.38 -3.92
CA PHE A 389 26.94 6.37 -3.88
C PHE A 389 26.60 7.61 -3.06
N LEU A 390 25.35 8.10 -3.16
CA LEU A 390 24.84 9.25 -2.39
C LEU A 390 24.59 8.96 -0.90
N SER A 391 24.71 7.69 -0.50
CA SER A 391 24.65 7.22 0.89
C SER A 391 25.96 6.48 1.22
N PRO A 392 27.10 7.21 1.24
CA PRO A 392 28.44 6.64 1.23
C PRO A 392 28.76 5.79 2.45
N MET A 393 28.26 6.10 3.65
CA MET A 393 28.50 5.26 4.84
C MET A 393 27.81 3.90 4.68
N THR A 394 26.61 3.89 4.12
CA THR A 394 25.81 2.69 3.86
C THR A 394 26.47 1.88 2.78
N ALA A 395 26.94 2.48 1.69
CA ALA A 395 27.75 1.78 0.68
C ALA A 395 29.02 1.16 1.29
N ALA A 396 29.74 1.92 2.14
CA ALA A 396 30.92 1.46 2.84
C ALA A 396 30.65 0.34 3.85
N SER A 397 29.43 0.19 4.35
CA SER A 397 29.11 -0.82 5.37
C SER A 397 29.37 -2.26 4.91
N TRP A 398 29.13 -2.58 3.63
CA TRP A 398 29.50 -3.88 3.05
C TRP A 398 31.02 -4.08 3.01
N ILE A 399 31.76 -3.03 2.65
CA ILE A 399 33.23 -3.07 2.59
C ILE A 399 33.81 -3.28 3.98
N VAL A 400 33.32 -2.54 4.98
CA VAL A 400 33.72 -2.69 6.39
C VAL A 400 33.41 -4.11 6.88
N ALA A 401 32.26 -4.68 6.54
CA ALA A 401 31.94 -6.07 6.89
C ALA A 401 32.91 -7.08 6.27
N VAL A 402 33.36 -6.85 5.01
CA VAL A 402 34.37 -7.70 4.37
C VAL A 402 35.70 -7.60 5.11
N LEU A 403 36.11 -6.41 5.52
CA LEU A 403 37.36 -6.20 6.25
C LEU A 403 37.31 -6.79 7.68
N ASP A 404 36.17 -6.71 8.37
CA ASP A 404 35.99 -7.17 9.76
C ASP A 404 35.95 -8.70 9.88
N GLY A 405 35.51 -9.42 8.85
CA GLY A 405 35.43 -10.88 8.91
C GLY A 405 35.01 -11.60 7.64
N GLY A 406 35.16 -10.96 6.48
CA GLY A 406 34.88 -11.55 5.18
C GLY A 406 35.97 -12.52 4.72
N HIS A 407 35.93 -12.85 3.42
CA HIS A 407 36.90 -13.76 2.82
C HIS A 407 38.28 -13.05 2.72
N PRO A 408 39.39 -13.68 3.14
CA PRO A 408 40.71 -13.05 3.16
C PRO A 408 41.15 -12.51 1.79
N ASP A 409 40.89 -13.27 0.72
CA ASP A 409 41.24 -12.88 -0.66
C ASP A 409 40.48 -11.64 -1.17
N ALA A 410 39.38 -11.25 -0.50
CA ALA A 410 38.64 -10.03 -0.85
C ALA A 410 39.17 -8.78 -0.12
N ALA A 411 39.93 -8.93 0.97
CA ALA A 411 40.23 -7.82 1.87
C ALA A 411 41.03 -6.68 1.22
N GLU A 412 42.08 -6.99 0.45
CA GLU A 412 42.92 -5.98 -0.21
C GLU A 412 42.11 -5.15 -1.22
N GLN A 413 41.37 -5.81 -2.11
CA GLN A 413 40.54 -5.15 -3.10
C GLN A 413 39.36 -4.38 -2.47
N ALA A 414 38.81 -4.88 -1.36
CA ALA A 414 37.77 -4.18 -0.61
C ALA A 414 38.33 -2.89 0.03
N ALA A 415 39.55 -2.93 0.58
CA ALA A 415 40.23 -1.74 1.10
C ALA A 415 40.52 -0.71 0.00
N ASP A 416 40.89 -1.17 -1.21
CA ASP A 416 41.04 -0.28 -2.36
C ASP A 416 39.73 0.41 -2.75
N LEU A 417 38.60 -0.31 -2.75
CA LEU A 417 37.27 0.27 -2.99
C LEU A 417 36.85 1.28 -1.91
N LEU A 418 37.28 1.07 -0.65
CA LEU A 418 37.05 2.02 0.44
C LEU A 418 37.80 3.33 0.19
N PHE A 419 39.04 3.22 -0.29
CA PHE A 419 39.84 4.39 -0.66
C PHE A 419 39.28 5.07 -1.91
N ASP A 420 39.21 4.36 -3.03
CA ASP A 420 38.75 4.84 -4.33
C ASP A 420 37.63 3.91 -4.86
N PRO A 421 36.37 4.38 -4.94
CA PRO A 421 35.99 5.80 -5.04
C PRO A 421 35.55 6.49 -3.75
N LEU A 422 35.31 5.80 -2.64
CA LEU A 422 34.56 6.40 -1.52
C LEU A 422 35.33 7.53 -0.81
N LEU A 423 36.49 7.26 -0.20
CA LEU A 423 37.24 8.29 0.55
C LEU A 423 37.87 9.38 -0.33
N VAL A 424 38.11 9.09 -1.61
CA VAL A 424 38.48 10.11 -2.61
C VAL A 424 37.36 11.14 -2.75
N ASN A 425 36.11 10.68 -2.77
CA ASN A 425 34.94 11.54 -2.99
C ASN A 425 34.35 12.15 -1.71
N TYR A 426 34.43 11.44 -0.58
CA TYR A 426 33.77 11.79 0.67
C TYR A 426 34.78 11.93 1.81
N GLY A 427 35.03 13.19 2.23
CA GLY A 427 35.99 13.54 3.27
C GLY A 427 35.36 14.01 4.58
N GLY A 428 34.03 14.12 4.64
CA GLY A 428 33.28 14.57 5.80
C GLY A 428 32.77 13.40 6.65
N ALA A 429 31.47 13.11 6.54
CA ALA A 429 30.77 12.20 7.46
C ALA A 429 31.30 10.76 7.39
N LEU A 430 31.58 10.26 6.18
CA LEU A 430 32.17 8.94 5.97
C LEU A 430 33.52 8.80 6.67
N TYR A 431 34.40 9.78 6.47
CA TYR A 431 35.75 9.78 7.03
C TYR A 431 35.70 9.78 8.57
N ALA A 432 34.87 10.64 9.17
CA ALA A 432 34.69 10.70 10.62
C ALA A 432 34.12 9.40 11.21
N TRP A 433 33.16 8.76 10.53
CA TRP A 433 32.61 7.48 10.94
C TRP A 433 33.65 6.36 10.90
N LEU A 434 34.47 6.30 9.84
CA LEU A 434 35.56 5.33 9.71
C LEU A 434 36.68 5.55 10.75
N GLU A 435 37.02 6.80 11.08
CA GLU A 435 37.97 7.10 12.17
C GLU A 435 37.48 6.53 13.52
N CYS A 436 36.19 6.70 13.83
CA CYS A 436 35.58 6.11 15.03
C CYS A 436 35.58 4.57 15.03
N LEU A 437 35.59 3.93 13.86
CA LEU A 437 35.75 2.48 13.75
C LEU A 437 37.20 2.06 13.93
N ALA A 438 38.14 2.77 13.30
CA ALA A 438 39.57 2.54 13.36
C ALA A 438 40.15 2.57 14.79
N ASP A 439 39.52 3.31 15.71
CA ASP A 439 39.91 3.37 17.12
C ASP A 439 39.52 2.12 17.93
N LYS A 440 38.68 1.22 17.38
CA LYS A 440 38.30 -0.04 18.02
C LYS A 440 39.37 -1.11 17.78
N ASP A 441 39.56 -2.01 18.73
CA ASP A 441 40.49 -3.14 18.59
C ASP A 441 39.74 -4.35 17.98
N ALA A 442 39.65 -4.36 16.64
CA ALA A 442 38.90 -5.36 15.86
C ALA A 442 39.67 -5.77 14.59
N LEU A 443 39.22 -6.86 13.95
CA LEU A 443 39.77 -7.31 12.68
C LEU A 443 39.48 -6.27 11.58
N GLY A 444 40.38 -6.15 10.59
CA GLY A 444 40.21 -5.21 9.47
C GLY A 444 40.52 -3.74 9.75
N GLN A 445 40.72 -3.34 11.01
CA GLN A 445 40.94 -1.93 11.37
C GLN A 445 42.26 -1.36 10.83
N ASP A 446 43.30 -2.19 10.68
CA ASP A 446 44.55 -1.75 10.05
C ASP A 446 44.32 -1.37 8.57
N ALA A 447 43.51 -2.13 7.82
CA ALA A 447 43.16 -1.79 6.45
C ALA A 447 42.32 -0.50 6.35
N ILE A 448 41.43 -0.26 7.33
CA ILE A 448 40.67 0.99 7.42
C ILE A 448 41.60 2.17 7.72
N ARG A 449 42.53 2.02 8.68
CA ARG A 449 43.56 3.04 9.00
C ARG A 449 44.42 3.36 7.78
N ASP A 450 44.89 2.34 7.06
CA ASP A 450 45.68 2.52 5.85
C ASP A 450 44.90 3.29 4.77
N ALA A 451 43.61 2.98 4.57
CA ALA A 451 42.76 3.72 3.63
C ALA A 451 42.54 5.18 4.06
N LEU A 452 42.34 5.44 5.37
CA LEU A 452 42.23 6.79 5.92
C LEU A 452 43.54 7.59 5.76
N ASP A 453 44.69 6.97 5.99
CA ASP A 453 46.00 7.61 5.84
C ASP A 453 46.32 7.94 4.38
N ARG A 454 45.95 7.05 3.44
CA ARG A 454 45.99 7.32 1.99
C ARG A 454 45.11 8.52 1.64
N ALA A 455 43.88 8.57 2.16
CA ALA A 455 42.96 9.68 1.91
C ALA A 455 43.47 11.01 2.50
N ARG A 456 44.04 10.97 3.71
CA ARG A 456 44.65 12.14 4.36
C ARG A 456 45.86 12.67 3.59
N THR A 457 46.69 11.77 3.08
CA THR A 457 47.85 12.12 2.24
C THR A 457 47.38 12.83 0.96
N LEU A 458 46.39 12.25 0.27
CA LEU A 458 45.79 12.88 -0.92
C LEU A 458 45.23 14.29 -0.60
N GLN A 459 44.48 14.43 0.49
CA GLN A 459 43.94 15.74 0.90
C GLN A 459 45.04 16.75 1.23
N THR A 460 46.11 16.32 1.89
CA THR A 460 47.27 17.16 2.22
C THR A 460 48.00 17.61 0.95
N ASP A 461 48.18 16.71 -0.01
CA ASP A 461 48.83 17.01 -1.29
C ASP A 461 48.00 17.99 -2.14
N ILE A 462 46.67 17.82 -2.15
CA ILE A 462 45.75 18.78 -2.80
C ILE A 462 45.82 20.16 -2.12
N ALA A 463 45.84 20.20 -0.79
CA ALA A 463 45.97 21.45 -0.05
C ALA A 463 47.31 22.13 -0.32
N ALA A 464 48.41 21.38 -0.38
CA ALA A 464 49.72 21.91 -0.74
C ALA A 464 49.76 22.46 -2.18
N ALA A 465 48.99 21.89 -3.11
CA ALA A 465 48.85 22.43 -4.47
C ALA A 465 48.12 23.79 -4.50
N SER A 466 47.26 24.07 -3.50
CA SER A 466 46.57 25.37 -3.40
C SER A 466 47.50 26.53 -2.99
N ASP A 467 48.68 26.23 -2.45
CA ASP A 467 49.72 27.23 -2.16
C ASP A 467 50.42 27.74 -3.43
N VAL A 468 50.19 27.10 -4.58
CA VAL A 468 50.67 27.55 -5.89
C VAL A 468 49.76 28.66 -6.38
N VAL A 469 50.21 29.90 -6.24
CA VAL A 469 49.45 31.12 -6.60
C VAL A 469 48.96 31.08 -8.06
N GLU A 470 49.71 30.46 -8.97
CA GLU A 470 49.34 30.30 -10.38
C GLU A 470 48.12 29.39 -10.61
N LEU A 471 47.79 28.51 -9.65
CA LEU A 471 46.63 27.62 -9.71
C LEU A 471 45.41 28.19 -8.98
N GLU A 472 45.56 29.31 -8.27
CA GLU A 472 44.44 29.95 -7.56
C GLU A 472 43.44 30.55 -8.56
N PRO A 473 42.14 30.19 -8.50
CA PRO A 473 41.14 30.81 -9.34
C PRO A 473 41.06 32.32 -9.09
N SER A 474 40.84 33.10 -10.15
CA SER A 474 40.65 34.54 -10.04
C SER A 474 39.55 34.90 -9.04
N THR A 475 39.66 36.07 -8.40
CA THR A 475 38.62 36.55 -7.47
C THR A 475 37.24 36.58 -8.11
N HIS A 476 37.17 36.87 -9.42
CA HIS A 476 35.94 36.84 -10.18
C HIS A 476 35.33 35.43 -10.25
N HIS A 477 36.14 34.41 -10.57
CA HIS A 477 35.66 33.01 -10.61
C HIS A 477 35.24 32.50 -9.23
N ARG A 478 35.97 32.86 -8.16
CA ARG A 478 35.57 32.51 -6.80
C ARG A 478 34.25 33.16 -6.39
N ALA A 479 34.06 34.44 -6.71
CA ALA A 479 32.82 35.15 -6.47
C ALA A 479 31.65 34.55 -7.28
N GLN A 480 31.92 34.14 -8.53
CA GLN A 480 30.94 33.46 -9.37
C GLN A 480 30.54 32.10 -8.81
N LEU A 481 31.50 31.31 -8.31
CA LEU A 481 31.22 30.02 -7.68
C LEU A 481 30.34 30.19 -6.44
N HIS A 482 30.68 31.12 -5.55
CA HIS A 482 29.85 31.43 -4.38
C HIS A 482 28.44 31.91 -4.74
N PHE A 483 28.31 32.67 -5.83
CA PHE A 483 27.02 33.08 -6.34
C PHE A 483 26.20 31.88 -6.84
N MET A 484 26.83 30.99 -7.61
CA MET A 484 26.18 29.76 -8.10
C MET A 484 25.75 28.85 -6.94
N GLU A 485 26.61 28.63 -5.95
CA GLU A 485 26.30 27.84 -4.74
C GLU A 485 25.10 28.44 -3.98
N ALA A 486 25.05 29.77 -3.84
CA ALA A 486 23.95 30.46 -3.18
C ALA A 486 22.63 30.35 -3.96
N GLU A 487 22.68 30.49 -5.30
CA GLU A 487 21.52 30.34 -6.18
C GLU A 487 20.97 28.90 -6.16
N GLU A 488 21.86 27.91 -6.18
CA GLU A 488 21.48 26.50 -6.08
C GLU A 488 20.85 26.17 -4.71
N ALA A 489 21.44 26.66 -3.61
CA ALA A 489 20.89 26.49 -2.28
C ALA A 489 19.50 27.13 -2.14
N GLU A 490 19.29 28.32 -2.73
CA GLU A 490 17.99 28.99 -2.78
C GLU A 490 16.97 28.15 -3.57
N GLY A 491 17.35 27.65 -4.74
CA GLY A 491 16.50 26.78 -5.56
C GLY A 491 16.09 25.48 -4.85
N ILE A 492 17.02 24.82 -4.15
CA ILE A 492 16.71 23.64 -3.32
C ILE A 492 15.72 24.00 -2.22
N GLN A 493 15.91 25.14 -1.55
CA GLN A 493 15.03 25.59 -0.49
C GLN A 493 13.61 25.89 -1.00
N GLU A 494 13.47 26.50 -2.17
CA GLU A 494 12.18 26.74 -2.81
C GLU A 494 11.45 25.45 -3.16
N GLN A 495 12.14 24.47 -3.76
CA GLN A 495 11.55 23.17 -4.09
C GLN A 495 11.13 22.39 -2.84
N ALA A 496 11.97 22.38 -1.81
CA ALA A 496 11.64 21.75 -0.54
C ALA A 496 10.41 22.41 0.11
N ARG A 497 10.30 23.74 0.02
CA ARG A 497 9.14 24.47 0.52
C ARG A 497 7.87 24.14 -0.24
N ALA A 498 7.91 24.02 -1.56
CA ALA A 498 6.75 23.68 -2.39
C ALA A 498 6.16 22.29 -2.06
N ARG A 499 6.98 21.38 -1.51
CA ARG A 499 6.56 20.04 -1.07
C ARG A 499 6.14 19.99 0.41
N SER A 500 6.28 21.08 1.16
CA SER A 500 6.02 21.10 2.60
C SER A 500 4.55 21.36 2.91
N ILE A 501 3.88 20.41 3.57
CA ILE A 501 2.52 20.59 4.10
C ILE A 501 2.41 21.75 5.09
N PHE A 502 3.52 22.15 5.73
CA PHE A 502 3.53 23.26 6.67
C PHE A 502 3.51 24.62 5.98
N ALA A 503 3.99 24.70 4.73
CA ALA A 503 3.99 25.95 3.97
C ALA A 503 2.57 26.46 3.70
N ASP A 504 1.60 25.56 3.59
CA ASP A 504 0.18 25.89 3.36
C ASP A 504 -0.58 26.22 4.65
N ILE A 505 -0.10 25.75 5.80
CA ILE A 505 -0.81 25.86 7.09
C ILE A 505 -0.25 27.02 7.93
N VAL A 506 1.02 27.40 7.76
CA VAL A 506 1.71 28.38 8.60
C VAL A 506 2.10 29.62 7.80
N SER A 507 1.73 30.80 8.30
CA SER A 507 2.12 32.08 7.68
C SER A 507 3.64 32.30 7.75
N THR A 508 4.28 32.50 6.61
CA THR A 508 5.73 32.79 6.51
C THR A 508 6.01 34.29 6.46
N GLN A 509 7.08 34.76 7.10
CA GLN A 509 7.59 36.13 6.96
C GLN A 509 9.09 36.10 6.64
N TYR A 510 9.50 36.88 5.65
CA TYR A 510 10.91 37.09 5.33
C TYR A 510 11.47 38.20 6.22
N LEU A 511 12.47 37.86 7.02
CA LEU A 511 13.19 38.82 7.86
C LEU A 511 14.53 39.13 7.20
N LEU A 512 14.79 40.41 6.92
CA LEU A 512 16.09 40.83 6.37
C LEU A 512 17.21 40.67 7.42
N TYR A 513 16.89 40.95 8.70
CA TYR A 513 17.82 40.87 9.83
C TYR A 513 17.09 40.51 11.12
N GLY A 514 17.78 39.79 12.01
CA GLY A 514 17.36 39.54 13.40
C GLY A 514 17.07 38.07 13.70
N ASP A 515 17.40 37.66 14.92
CA ASP A 515 17.21 36.31 15.47
C ASP A 515 16.04 36.25 16.48
N ARG A 516 15.22 37.30 16.54
CA ARG A 516 14.16 37.47 17.56
C ARG A 516 12.90 38.09 16.96
N SER A 517 11.75 37.57 17.39
CA SER A 517 10.44 38.18 17.15
C SER A 517 9.86 38.71 18.46
N SER A 518 9.30 39.93 18.44
CA SER A 518 8.66 40.54 19.61
C SER A 518 7.19 40.85 19.32
N VAL A 519 6.29 40.27 20.09
CA VAL A 519 4.84 40.49 19.99
C VAL A 519 4.32 41.15 21.27
N ARG A 520 3.48 42.17 21.13
CA ARG A 520 2.79 42.79 22.28
C ARG A 520 1.45 42.11 22.51
N ILE A 521 1.31 41.45 23.64
CA ILE A 521 0.07 40.81 24.08
C ILE A 521 -0.60 41.72 25.09
N THR A 522 -1.91 41.94 24.95
CA THR A 522 -2.71 42.68 25.93
C THR A 522 -3.39 41.69 26.85
N ASP A 523 -3.10 41.76 28.15
CA ASP A 523 -3.67 40.88 29.16
C ASP A 523 -5.15 41.21 29.43
N ARG A 524 -5.87 40.34 30.16
CA ARG A 524 -7.29 40.55 30.55
C ARG A 524 -7.55 41.88 31.29
N ASP A 525 -6.51 42.43 31.94
CA ASP A 525 -6.56 43.71 32.66
C ASP A 525 -6.21 44.94 31.78
N GLY A 526 -6.08 44.77 30.46
CA GLY A 526 -5.75 45.86 29.53
C GLY A 526 -4.28 46.31 29.57
N ARG A 527 -3.43 45.63 30.35
CA ARG A 527 -1.98 45.89 30.41
C ARG A 527 -1.26 45.22 29.24
N ARG A 528 -0.47 46.00 28.51
CA ARG A 528 0.36 45.50 27.40
C ARG A 528 1.66 44.90 27.94
N ARG A 529 1.96 43.65 27.59
CA ARG A 529 3.24 42.99 27.86
C ARG A 529 3.90 42.62 26.55
N SER A 530 5.20 42.86 26.46
CA SER A 530 6.01 42.41 25.32
C SER A 530 6.48 40.98 25.60
N GLN A 531 6.25 40.07 24.67
CA GLN A 531 6.83 38.75 24.67
C GLN A 531 7.82 38.68 23.51
N THR A 532 9.08 38.35 23.82
CA THR A 532 10.13 38.18 22.82
C THR A 532 10.47 36.71 22.74
N THR A 533 10.44 36.16 21.53
CA THR A 533 10.76 34.76 21.23
C THR A 533 11.99 34.75 20.32
N HIS A 534 13.01 33.97 20.67
CA HIS A 534 14.14 33.72 19.77
C HIS A 534 13.69 32.81 18.63
N LEU A 535 14.16 33.10 17.43
CA LEU A 535 13.97 32.24 16.27
C LEU A 535 14.90 31.04 16.41
N SER A 536 14.36 29.86 16.15
CA SER A 536 15.15 28.63 16.07
C SER A 536 15.56 28.42 14.62
N MET A 537 16.84 28.07 14.40
CA MET A 537 17.33 27.66 13.10
C MET A 537 17.13 26.16 12.95
N MET A 538 16.54 25.75 11.83
CA MET A 538 16.56 24.36 11.37
C MET A 538 17.34 24.37 10.05
N SER A 539 18.48 23.68 10.03
CA SER A 539 19.28 23.50 8.82
C SER A 539 19.39 22.02 8.50
N VAL A 540 19.53 21.74 7.22
CA VAL A 540 19.80 20.41 6.68
C VAL A 540 21.06 20.54 5.85
N SER A 541 22.04 19.66 6.09
CA SER A 541 23.28 19.62 5.33
C SER A 541 23.49 18.22 4.78
N SER A 542 24.02 18.14 3.57
CA SER A 542 24.39 16.88 2.92
C SER A 542 25.72 17.10 2.19
N GLU A 543 26.60 16.09 2.25
CA GLU A 543 27.89 16.11 1.56
C GLU A 543 27.69 15.62 0.12
N LEU A 544 28.20 16.37 -0.85
CA LEU A 544 28.21 15.97 -2.25
C LEU A 544 29.57 15.34 -2.61
N PRO A 545 29.60 14.31 -3.48
CA PRO A 545 30.85 13.69 -3.90
C PRO A 545 31.70 14.67 -4.72
N LYS A 546 32.97 14.80 -4.35
CA LYS A 546 33.94 15.68 -5.01
C LYS A 546 34.07 15.42 -6.53
N GLY A 547 33.91 14.18 -6.96
CA GLY A 547 33.98 13.78 -8.37
C GLY A 547 32.94 14.48 -9.25
N LEU A 548 31.80 14.92 -8.71
CA LEU A 548 30.83 15.74 -9.47
C LEU A 548 31.43 17.07 -9.93
N VAL A 549 32.43 17.57 -9.21
CA VAL A 549 33.10 18.83 -9.52
C VAL A 549 34.34 18.59 -10.38
N PHE A 550 35.16 17.60 -10.02
CA PHE A 550 36.48 17.40 -10.65
C PHE A 550 36.44 16.55 -11.93
N ASP A 551 35.61 15.52 -11.98
CA ASP A 551 35.47 14.63 -13.14
C ASP A 551 34.05 14.04 -13.19
N PRO A 552 33.02 14.85 -13.51
CA PRO A 552 31.63 14.40 -13.49
C PRO A 552 31.38 13.25 -14.46
N ILE A 553 32.03 13.27 -15.63
CA ILE A 553 31.86 12.24 -16.67
C ILE A 553 32.53 10.94 -16.24
N GLY A 554 33.75 11.00 -15.71
CA GLY A 554 34.44 9.81 -15.21
C GLY A 554 33.74 9.18 -14.02
N LEU A 555 33.22 10.01 -13.11
CA LEU A 555 32.41 9.54 -11.98
C LEU A 555 31.14 8.83 -12.48
N GLU A 556 30.36 9.47 -13.36
CA GLU A 556 29.14 8.88 -13.92
C GLU A 556 29.46 7.56 -14.66
N HIS A 557 30.50 7.56 -15.50
CA HIS A 557 30.93 6.35 -16.21
C HIS A 557 31.30 5.21 -15.25
N MET A 558 32.06 5.51 -14.19
CA MET A 558 32.44 4.53 -13.18
C MET A 558 31.22 3.96 -12.46
N LEU A 559 30.27 4.80 -12.03
CA LEU A 559 29.05 4.33 -11.39
C LEU A 559 28.21 3.44 -12.31
N GLU A 560 28.07 3.80 -13.58
CA GLU A 560 27.37 2.99 -14.58
C GLU A 560 28.04 1.64 -14.83
N VAL A 561 29.38 1.61 -14.89
CA VAL A 561 30.14 0.36 -15.00
C VAL A 561 29.87 -0.54 -13.79
N LEU A 562 29.90 0.00 -12.57
CA LEU A 562 29.61 -0.76 -11.36
C LEU A 562 28.15 -1.26 -11.33
N ARG A 563 27.18 -0.44 -11.75
CA ARG A 563 25.75 -0.81 -11.83
C ARG A 563 25.50 -1.93 -12.85
N HIS A 564 26.16 -1.90 -14.00
CA HIS A 564 25.95 -2.85 -15.09
C HIS A 564 26.93 -4.04 -15.13
N GLU A 565 27.93 -4.07 -14.24
CA GLU A 565 28.82 -5.23 -14.07
C GLU A 565 28.02 -6.53 -13.91
N ARG A 566 28.42 -7.60 -14.60
CA ARG A 566 27.82 -8.92 -14.42
C ARG A 566 28.59 -9.72 -13.39
N ARG A 567 27.86 -10.47 -12.57
CA ARG A 567 28.45 -11.45 -11.66
C ARG A 567 29.21 -12.50 -12.47
N ALA A 568 30.41 -12.86 -12.02
CA ALA A 568 31.16 -13.96 -12.62
C ALA A 568 30.35 -15.27 -12.46
N GLU A 569 30.24 -16.05 -13.54
CA GLU A 569 29.61 -17.36 -13.46
C GLU A 569 30.57 -18.31 -12.72
N ALA A 570 30.09 -18.92 -11.63
CA ALA A 570 30.83 -19.90 -10.83
C ALA A 570 30.89 -21.28 -11.52
#